data_AF-K8WHN6-F1
#
_entry.id   AF-K8WHN6-F1
#
_cell.length_a   1.000
_cell.length_b   1.000
_cell.length_c   1.000
_cell.angle_alpha   90.00
_cell.angle_beta   90.00
_cell.angle_gamma   90.00
#
_symmetry.space_group_name_H-M   'P 1'
#
loop_
_entity.id
_entity.type
_entity.pdbx_description
1 polymer ?
#
loop_
_entity_poly.entity_id
_entity_poly.type
_entity_poly.pdbx_seq_one_letter_code
_entity_poly.pdbx_strand_id
1 'polypeptide(L)'
;MTPFSPKNGGGEEPGGGGNNTTGLKTTDVESTFKGYINKADDAVNTFLAANTEDGVLSLSSSGSLELQCLMADQSISAQTATATLKSIKDSISAAARNI
;
A
#
# COMPACT_ATOMS: atom_id res chain seq x y z
N MET A 1 6.49 -55.19 -28.99
CA MET A 1 5.36 -54.48 -29.61
C MET A 1 4.35 -54.17 -28.50
N THR A 2 4.48 -53.02 -27.86
CA THR A 2 3.55 -52.55 -26.82
C THR A 2 2.30 -51.97 -27.50
N PRO A 3 1.08 -52.19 -26.98
CA PRO A 3 -0.12 -51.64 -27.61
C PRO A 3 -0.21 -50.12 -27.42
N PHE A 4 -0.50 -49.45 -28.53
CA PHE A 4 -0.75 -48.02 -28.69
C PHE A 4 -2.10 -47.65 -28.06
N SER A 5 -2.10 -46.73 -27.09
CA SER A 5 -3.33 -46.15 -26.53
C SER A 5 -3.82 -44.99 -27.41
N PRO A 6 -5.12 -44.89 -27.73
CA PRO A 6 -5.65 -43.84 -28.60
C PRO A 6 -5.71 -42.49 -27.88
N LYS A 7 -5.26 -41.43 -28.57
CA LYS A 7 -5.47 -40.03 -28.18
C LYS A 7 -6.96 -39.70 -28.24
N ASN A 8 -7.58 -39.41 -27.08
CA ASN A 8 -8.83 -38.64 -27.04
C ASN A 8 -8.47 -37.16 -26.96
N GLY A 9 -8.63 -36.46 -28.07
CA GLY A 9 -8.79 -35.01 -28.09
C GLY A 9 -10.22 -34.66 -27.69
N GLY A 10 -10.36 -33.86 -26.66
CA GLY A 10 -11.58 -33.18 -26.25
C GLY A 10 -11.15 -31.86 -25.62
N GLY A 11 -11.69 -30.76 -26.15
CA GLY A 11 -11.13 -29.40 -26.03
C GLY A 11 -10.77 -28.98 -24.62
N GLU A 12 -9.54 -28.49 -24.46
CA GLU A 12 -9.21 -27.57 -23.39
C GLU A 12 -10.02 -26.29 -23.66
N GLU A 13 -11.10 -26.15 -22.91
CA GLU A 13 -11.83 -24.90 -22.77
C GLU A 13 -10.83 -23.76 -22.55
N PRO A 14 -11.03 -22.57 -23.16
CA PRO A 14 -10.25 -21.42 -22.78
C PRO A 14 -10.55 -21.18 -21.30
N GLY A 15 -9.64 -21.64 -20.44
CA GLY A 15 -9.66 -21.40 -19.01
C GLY A 15 -9.91 -19.92 -18.84
N GLY A 16 -11.13 -19.61 -18.41
CA GLY A 16 -11.59 -18.26 -18.21
C GLY A 16 -10.62 -17.60 -17.25
N GLY A 17 -9.71 -16.80 -17.80
CA GLY A 17 -9.05 -15.73 -17.09
C GLY A 17 -10.15 -14.78 -16.70
N GLY A 18 -10.86 -15.13 -15.62
CA GLY A 18 -11.75 -14.23 -14.92
C GLY A 18 -10.90 -13.05 -14.55
N ASN A 19 -11.02 -11.98 -15.32
CA ASN A 19 -10.67 -10.66 -14.88
C ASN A 19 -11.44 -10.49 -13.57
N ASN A 20 -10.74 -10.65 -12.46
CA ASN A 20 -11.24 -10.34 -11.14
C ASN A 20 -11.49 -8.85 -11.12
N THR A 21 -12.60 -8.41 -11.70
CA THR A 21 -13.17 -7.08 -11.53
C THR A 21 -13.77 -7.03 -10.12
N THR A 22 -12.96 -7.35 -9.12
CA THR A 22 -13.26 -6.97 -7.75
C THR A 22 -13.03 -5.47 -7.75
N GLY A 23 -14.12 -4.69 -7.84
CA GLY A 23 -14.02 -3.24 -7.71
C GLY A 23 -13.16 -2.91 -6.50
N LEU A 24 -12.25 -1.94 -6.64
CA LEU A 24 -11.30 -1.54 -5.60
C LEU A 24 -12.00 -1.47 -4.24
N LYS A 25 -11.66 -2.38 -3.32
CA LYS A 25 -12.23 -2.34 -1.98
C LYS A 25 -11.56 -1.21 -1.22
N THR A 26 -12.32 -0.53 -0.38
CA THR A 26 -11.77 0.49 0.53
C THR A 26 -10.65 -0.09 1.41
N THR A 27 -10.72 -1.38 1.73
CA THR A 27 -9.68 -2.12 2.46
C THR A 27 -8.37 -2.24 1.69
N ASP A 28 -8.41 -2.39 0.36
CA ASP A 28 -7.22 -2.52 -0.48
C ASP A 28 -6.50 -1.17 -0.57
N VAL A 29 -7.28 -0.10 -0.67
CA VAL A 29 -6.79 1.28 -0.66
C VAL A 29 -6.23 1.64 0.72
N GLU A 30 -6.94 1.32 1.80
CA GLU A 30 -6.47 1.51 3.17
C GLU A 30 -5.16 0.77 3.43
N SER A 31 -5.05 -0.50 3.02
CA SER A 31 -3.84 -1.30 3.18
C SER A 31 -2.65 -0.70 2.43
N THR A 32 -2.88 -0.17 1.23
CA THR A 32 -1.82 0.48 0.43
C THR A 32 -1.30 1.72 1.14
N PHE A 33 -2.20 2.59 1.62
CA PHE A 33 -1.81 3.79 2.34
C PHE A 33 -1.17 3.52 3.70
N LYS A 34 -1.63 2.49 4.43
CA LYS A 34 -0.93 2.01 5.63
C LYS A 34 0.50 1.58 5.31
N GLY A 35 0.70 0.92 4.16
CA GLY A 35 2.05 0.57 3.69
C GLY A 35 2.94 1.80 3.48
N TYR A 36 2.42 2.89 2.93
CA TYR A 36 3.17 4.14 2.77
C TYR A 36 3.45 4.85 4.09
N ILE A 37 2.45 4.95 4.97
CA ILE A 37 2.61 5.56 6.30
C ILE A 37 3.63 4.76 7.12
N ASN A 38 3.52 3.43 7.15
CA ASN A 38 4.46 2.57 7.89
C ASN A 38 5.89 2.75 7.39
N LYS A 39 6.11 2.87 6.06
CA LYS A 39 7.46 3.12 5.52
C LYS A 39 8.02 4.46 5.98
N ALA A 40 7.20 5.51 6.01
CA ALA A 40 7.63 6.82 6.46
C ALA A 40 7.89 6.83 7.99
N ASP A 41 7.02 6.19 8.76
CA ASP A 41 7.19 5.98 10.21
C ASP A 41 8.48 5.19 10.51
N ASP A 42 8.72 4.11 9.77
CA ASP A 42 9.92 3.28 9.90
C ASP A 42 11.19 4.08 9.58
N ALA A 43 11.14 4.96 8.57
CA ALA A 43 12.27 5.81 8.22
C ALA A 43 12.59 6.82 9.34
N VAL A 44 11.57 7.46 9.93
CA VAL A 44 11.75 8.34 11.10
C VAL A 44 12.30 7.57 12.29
N ASN A 45 11.70 6.41 12.62
CA ASN A 45 12.14 5.59 13.75
C ASN A 45 13.56 5.08 13.57
N THR A 46 13.92 4.63 12.37
CA THR A 46 15.29 4.19 12.05
C THR A 46 16.28 5.34 12.21
N PHE A 47 15.94 6.54 11.73
CA PHE A 47 16.77 7.71 11.89
C PHE A 47 16.96 8.09 13.36
N LEU A 48 15.88 8.12 14.15
CA LEU A 48 15.94 8.42 15.58
C LEU A 48 16.78 7.39 16.33
N ALA A 49 16.58 6.09 16.06
CA ALA A 49 17.34 5.02 16.68
C ALA A 49 18.84 5.10 16.34
N ALA A 50 19.18 5.47 15.10
CA ALA A 50 20.57 5.61 14.66
C ALA A 50 21.30 6.83 15.25
N ASN A 51 20.56 7.85 15.70
CA ASN A 51 21.12 9.11 16.21
C ASN A 51 20.84 9.34 17.70
N THR A 52 20.31 8.33 18.40
CA THR A 52 20.06 8.38 19.85
C THR A 52 21.12 7.53 20.54
N GLU A 53 21.96 8.17 21.36
CA GLU A 53 22.91 7.50 22.25
C GLU A 53 22.51 7.78 23.69
N ASP A 54 22.46 6.74 24.53
CA ASP A 54 22.04 6.84 25.94
C ASP A 54 20.68 7.55 26.17
N GLY A 55 19.76 7.43 25.21
CA GLY A 55 18.44 8.08 25.26
C GLY A 55 18.44 9.57 24.92
N VAL A 56 19.60 10.12 24.52
CA VAL A 56 19.74 11.51 24.07
C VAL A 56 19.88 11.54 22.56
N LEU A 57 18.93 12.19 21.90
CA LEU A 57 18.99 12.49 20.47
C LEU A 57 20.00 13.62 20.25
N SER A 58 21.12 13.31 19.62
CA SER A 58 22.16 14.29 19.29
C SER A 58 22.29 14.39 17.78
N LEU A 59 21.89 15.54 17.24
CA LEU A 59 21.87 15.77 15.79
C LEU A 59 22.81 16.90 15.42
N SER A 60 23.59 16.69 14.37
CA SER A 60 24.22 17.79 13.65
C SER A 60 23.16 18.65 12.95
N SER A 61 23.55 19.82 12.45
CA SER A 61 22.65 20.67 11.64
C SER A 61 22.10 19.92 10.42
N SER A 62 22.91 19.04 9.80
CA SER A 62 22.47 18.23 8.66
C SER A 62 21.52 17.12 9.09
N GLY A 63 21.78 16.44 10.22
CA GLY A 63 20.86 15.42 10.76
C GLY A 63 19.52 16.02 11.21
N SER A 64 19.54 17.25 11.73
CA SER A 64 18.31 17.96 12.08
C SER A 64 17.47 18.30 10.84
N LEU A 65 18.11 18.68 9.73
CA LEU A 65 17.44 18.93 8.46
C LEU A 65 16.87 17.62 7.88
N GLU A 66 17.63 16.53 7.95
CA GLU A 66 17.18 15.22 7.50
C GLU A 66 15.97 14.73 8.29
N LEU A 67 16.00 14.85 9.61
CA LEU A 67 14.84 14.55 10.46
C LEU A 67 13.62 15.39 10.07
N GLN A 68 13.80 16.69 9.81
CA GLN A 68 12.70 17.55 9.35
C GLN A 68 12.12 17.09 8.02
N CYS A 69 12.95 16.67 7.08
CA CYS A 69 12.51 16.10 5.80
C CYS A 69 11.73 14.79 6.01
N LEU A 70 12.22 13.89 6.85
CA LEU A 70 11.56 12.61 7.15
C LEU A 70 10.20 12.82 7.82
N MET A 71 10.13 13.72 8.81
CA MET A 71 8.88 14.07 9.47
C MET A 71 7.89 14.79 8.52
N ALA A 72 8.40 15.61 7.61
CA ALA A 72 7.57 16.23 6.58
C ALA A 72 6.98 15.18 5.63
N ASP A 73 7.78 14.20 5.19
CA ASP A 73 7.31 13.11 4.31
C ASP A 73 6.25 12.22 5.00
N GLN A 74 6.47 11.89 6.27
CA GLN A 74 5.49 11.18 7.10
C GLN A 74 4.16 11.96 7.19
N SER A 75 4.24 13.26 7.46
CA SER A 75 3.07 14.13 7.57
C SER A 75 2.31 14.23 6.23
N ILE A 76 3.03 14.37 5.12
CA ILE A 76 2.45 14.38 3.77
C ILE A 76 1.76 13.05 3.48
N SER A 77 2.43 11.92 3.74
CA SER A 77 1.89 10.58 3.51
C SER A 77 0.58 10.35 4.26
N ALA A 78 0.52 10.71 5.55
CA ALA A 78 -0.69 10.60 6.36
C ALA A 78 -1.83 11.52 5.87
N GLN A 79 -1.50 12.76 5.47
CA GLN A 79 -2.48 13.71 4.93
C GLN A 79 -3.05 13.25 3.59
N THR A 80 -2.19 12.79 2.67
CA THR A 80 -2.60 12.26 1.37
C THR A 80 -3.48 11.02 1.52
N ALA A 81 -3.11 10.10 2.41
CA ALA A 81 -3.91 8.92 2.73
C ALA A 81 -5.30 9.31 3.23
N THR A 82 -5.36 10.22 4.20
CA THR A 82 -6.62 10.69 4.79
C THR A 82 -7.52 11.36 3.75
N ALA A 83 -6.97 12.28 2.95
CA ALA A 83 -7.71 12.98 1.91
C ALA A 83 -8.26 12.02 0.85
N THR A 84 -7.48 11.01 0.46
CA THR A 84 -7.89 10.03 -0.55
C THR A 84 -8.98 9.10 -0.02
N LEU A 85 -8.82 8.57 1.20
CA LEU A 85 -9.83 7.74 1.84
C LEU A 85 -11.14 8.50 2.06
N LYS A 86 -11.04 9.79 2.45
CA LYS A 86 -12.20 10.68 2.53
C LYS A 86 -12.88 10.84 1.17
N SER A 87 -12.12 11.11 0.12
CA SER A 87 -12.65 11.24 -1.25
C SER A 87 -13.40 9.98 -1.70
N ILE A 88 -12.81 8.80 -1.48
CA ILE A 88 -13.44 7.52 -1.79
C ILE A 88 -14.71 7.32 -0.97
N LYS A 89 -14.67 7.60 0.34
CA LYS A 89 -15.83 7.52 1.23
C LYS A 89 -16.97 8.42 0.76
N ASP A 90 -16.65 9.67 0.40
CA ASP A 90 -17.62 10.64 -0.06
C ASP A 90 -18.20 10.23 -1.43
N SER A 91 -17.38 9.68 -2.33
CA SER A 91 -17.80 9.11 -3.62
C SER A 91 -18.76 7.92 -3.46
N ILE A 92 -18.44 6.96 -2.58
CA ILE A 92 -19.32 5.82 -2.27
C ILE A 92 -20.64 6.30 -1.66
N SER A 93 -20.58 7.25 -0.72
CA SER A 93 -21.77 7.81 -0.07
C SER A 93 -22.67 8.53 -1.07
N ALA A 94 -22.10 9.24 -2.04
CA ALA A 94 -22.85 9.88 -3.12
C ALA A 94 -23.46 8.87 -4.09
N ALA A 95 -22.72 7.83 -4.48
CA ALA A 95 -23.23 6.74 -5.32
C ALA A 95 -24.40 6.02 -4.65
N ALA A 96 -24.30 5.71 -3.34
CA ALA A 96 -25.36 5.07 -2.58
C ALA A 96 -26.63 5.92 -2.42
N ARG A 97 -26.52 7.25 -2.49
CA ARG A 97 -27.69 8.16 -2.48
C ARG A 97 -28.37 8.29 -3.84
N ASN A 98 -27.65 7.99 -4.93
CA ASN A 98 -28.14 8.09 -6.31
C ASN A 98 -28.71 6.76 -6.85
N ILE A 99 -28.73 5.69 -6.03
CA ILE A 99 -29.36 4.38 -6.33
C ILE A 99 -30.65 4.28 -5.51
#